data_AF-A0A419N1L8-F1
#
_entry.id   AF-A0A419N1L8-F1
#
_cell.length_a   1.000
_cell.length_b   1.000
_cell.length_c   1.000
_cell.angle_alpha   90.00
_cell.angle_beta   90.00
_cell.angle_gamma   90.00
#
_symmetry.space_group_name_H-M   'P 1'
#
loop_
_entity.id
_entity.type
_entity.pdbx_description
1 polymer ?
#
loop_
_entity_poly.entity_id
_entity_poly.type
_entity_poly.pdbx_seq_one_letter_code
_entity_poly.pdbx_strand_id
1 'polypeptide(L)'
;MIKKNTHEIIVNIIPVLLMIGITFYTFLLPNRSQLYQAGLAIPVLCVLEFICIAPIYLIFFRNGRSMGIGFISSKLFFILLVFIILCQYVGPVIMGIRESKELMWNRELLTNPIFLLTVFLMVFIAPIYEEIVFRGCLLDALLLCFRGKVYLASIVTSIAFAFLHTQYTDIRALIILFAISMILVCARNLSKGLLMPILLHISMNGIVMGVKLVILIN
;
A
#
# COMPACT_ATOMS: atom_id res chain seq x y z
N MET A 1 -33.64 0.17 -2.92
CA MET A 1 -32.31 0.58 -3.42
C MET A 1 -31.41 1.13 -2.30
N ILE A 2 -31.89 2.01 -1.41
CA ILE A 2 -31.07 2.66 -0.36
C ILE A 2 -30.52 1.68 0.71
N LYS A 3 -31.31 0.71 1.19
CA LYS A 3 -30.89 -0.30 2.19
C LYS A 3 -29.75 -1.22 1.73
N LYS A 4 -29.64 -1.50 0.42
CA LYS A 4 -28.64 -2.41 -0.13
C LYS A 4 -27.23 -1.78 -0.10
N ASN A 5 -27.15 -0.47 -0.33
CA ASN A 5 -25.88 0.27 -0.30
C ASN A 5 -25.29 0.34 1.12
N THR A 6 -26.11 0.41 2.17
CA THR A 6 -25.62 0.55 3.56
C THR A 6 -24.88 -0.70 4.04
N HIS A 7 -25.41 -1.89 3.76
CA HIS A 7 -24.74 -3.15 4.12
C HIS A 7 -23.41 -3.31 3.38
N GLU A 8 -23.37 -3.01 2.08
CA GLU A 8 -22.15 -3.07 1.27
C GLU A 8 -21.09 -2.07 1.76
N ILE A 9 -21.50 -0.85 2.16
CA ILE A 9 -20.59 0.13 2.78
C ILE A 9 -20.01 -0.42 4.09
N ILE A 10 -20.84 -0.97 4.98
CA ILE A 10 -20.39 -1.49 6.28
C ILE A 10 -19.37 -2.61 6.09
N VAL A 11 -19.69 -3.58 5.23
CA VAL A 11 -18.80 -4.72 4.96
C VAL A 11 -17.46 -4.24 4.41
N ASN A 12 -17.46 -3.27 3.49
CA ASN A 12 -16.23 -2.68 2.96
C ASN A 12 -15.44 -1.85 3.98
N ILE A 13 -16.06 -1.27 5.00
CA ILE A 13 -15.32 -0.45 5.99
C ILE A 13 -14.62 -1.31 7.05
N ILE A 14 -15.07 -2.55 7.29
CA ILE A 14 -14.47 -3.44 8.32
C ILE A 14 -12.96 -3.66 8.09
N PRO A 15 -12.47 -4.07 6.90
CA PRO A 15 -11.04 -4.23 6.66
C PRO A 15 -10.23 -2.94 6.84
N VAL A 16 -10.83 -1.78 6.50
CA VAL A 16 -10.20 -0.47 6.66
C VAL A 16 -9.98 -0.15 8.13
N LEU A 17 -11.02 -0.30 8.95
CA LEU A 17 -10.92 -0.08 10.40
C LEU A 17 -9.95 -1.06 11.07
N LEU A 18 -9.94 -2.31 10.61
CA LEU A 18 -9.04 -3.33 11.11
C LEU A 18 -7.57 -2.98 10.82
N MET A 19 -7.26 -2.58 9.58
CA MET A 19 -5.93 -2.13 9.20
C MET A 19 -5.50 -0.92 10.04
N ILE A 20 -6.33 0.13 10.14
CA ILE A 20 -6.06 1.30 10.99
C ILE A 20 -5.78 0.86 12.43
N GLY A 21 -6.63 0.00 12.99
CA GLY A 21 -6.46 -0.53 14.34
C GLY A 21 -5.11 -1.22 14.53
N ILE A 22 -4.71 -2.10 13.60
CA ILE A 22 -3.44 -2.84 13.66
C ILE A 22 -2.25 -1.90 13.48
N THR A 23 -2.28 -1.00 12.49
CA THR A 23 -1.24 0.01 12.26
C THR A 23 -0.96 0.82 13.53
N PHE A 24 -2.01 1.32 14.20
CA PHE A 24 -1.85 2.12 15.41
C PHE A 24 -1.63 1.30 16.69
N TYR A 25 -2.06 0.03 16.73
CA TYR A 25 -1.89 -0.85 17.89
C TYR A 25 -0.41 -1.06 18.25
N THR A 26 0.48 -1.10 17.27
CA THR A 26 1.93 -1.24 17.50
C THR A 26 2.51 -0.10 18.35
N PHE A 27 1.92 1.10 18.31
CA PHE A 27 2.32 2.22 19.17
C PHE A 27 1.89 2.05 20.63
N LEU A 28 0.89 1.21 20.90
CA LEU A 28 0.34 0.95 22.24
C LEU A 28 1.05 -0.20 22.96
N LEU A 29 1.93 -0.95 22.27
CA LEU A 29 2.66 -2.07 22.87
C LEU A 29 3.65 -1.59 23.94
N PRO A 30 3.59 -2.15 25.18
CA PRO A 30 4.52 -1.80 26.25
C PRO A 30 6.00 -2.03 25.88
N ASN A 31 6.26 -3.09 25.10
CA ASN A 31 7.61 -3.50 24.69
C ASN A 31 7.99 -3.04 23.28
N ARG A 32 7.37 -1.96 22.77
CA ARG A 32 7.62 -1.49 21.40
C ARG A 32 9.10 -1.20 21.11
N SER A 33 9.83 -0.62 22.07
CA SER A 33 11.26 -0.30 21.90
C SER A 33 12.10 -1.54 21.58
N GLN A 34 11.85 -2.66 22.28
CA GLN A 34 12.52 -3.93 22.04
C GLN A 34 12.17 -4.49 20.65
N LEU A 35 10.92 -4.35 20.22
CA LEU A 35 10.46 -4.80 18.90
C LEU A 35 11.14 -4.03 17.76
N TYR A 36 11.28 -2.70 17.90
CA TYR A 36 12.01 -1.86 16.94
C TYR A 36 13.51 -2.16 16.94
N GLN A 37 14.12 -2.32 18.11
CA GLN A 37 15.54 -2.68 18.22
C GLN A 37 15.85 -4.06 17.61
N ALA A 38 14.93 -5.02 17.72
CA ALA A 38 15.05 -6.32 17.10
C ALA A 38 14.77 -6.32 15.59
N GLY A 39 14.35 -5.20 15.00
CA GLY A 39 13.95 -5.11 13.60
C GLY A 39 12.64 -5.85 13.27
N LEU A 40 11.87 -6.26 14.28
CA LEU A 40 10.67 -7.09 14.13
C LEU A 40 9.38 -6.28 13.94
N ALA A 41 9.43 -4.96 14.15
CA ALA A 41 8.23 -4.11 14.11
C ALA A 41 7.49 -4.19 12.76
N ILE A 42 8.20 -4.00 11.64
CA ILE A 42 7.60 -4.02 10.30
C ILE A 42 7.15 -5.43 9.88
N PRO A 43 7.97 -6.50 10.05
CA PRO A 43 7.51 -7.87 9.75
C PRO A 43 6.25 -8.28 10.51
N VAL A 44 6.21 -8.02 11.82
CA VAL A 44 5.05 -8.36 12.64
C VAL A 44 3.82 -7.60 12.18
N LEU A 45 3.94 -6.30 11.91
CA LEU A 45 2.84 -5.49 11.40
C LEU A 45 2.29 -6.05 10.08
N CYS A 46 3.17 -6.28 9.09
CA CYS A 46 2.77 -6.79 7.78
C CYS A 46 2.09 -8.16 7.87
N VAL A 47 2.61 -9.05 8.73
CA VAL A 47 2.03 -10.38 8.92
C VAL A 47 0.67 -10.30 9.60
N LEU A 48 0.51 -9.47 10.62
CA LEU A 48 -0.77 -9.26 11.30
C LEU A 48 -1.83 -8.70 10.36
N GLU A 49 -1.50 -7.64 9.61
CA GLU A 49 -2.41 -7.05 8.64
C GLU A 49 -2.82 -8.07 7.57
N PHE A 50 -1.87 -8.83 7.02
CA PHE A 50 -2.17 -9.86 6.03
C PHE A 50 -3.06 -10.98 6.58
N ILE A 51 -2.74 -11.55 7.74
CA ILE A 51 -3.52 -12.65 8.35
C ILE A 51 -4.92 -12.20 8.72
N CYS A 52 -5.11 -10.94 9.11
CA CYS A 52 -6.41 -10.39 9.45
C CYS A 52 -7.25 -10.04 8.20
N ILE A 53 -6.62 -9.47 7.17
CA ILE A 53 -7.33 -8.95 5.99
C ILE A 53 -7.58 -10.04 4.94
N ALA A 54 -6.61 -10.91 4.67
CA ALA A 54 -6.70 -11.89 3.59
C ALA A 54 -7.87 -12.87 3.74
N PRO A 55 -8.20 -13.42 4.94
CA PRO A 55 -9.36 -14.28 5.12
C PRO A 55 -10.68 -13.54 4.86
N ILE A 56 -10.79 -12.28 5.32
CA ILE A 56 -11.98 -11.45 5.08
C ILE A 56 -12.16 -11.25 3.57
N TYR A 57 -11.08 -10.95 2.86
CA TYR A 57 -11.08 -10.87 1.39
C TYR A 57 -11.58 -12.17 0.73
N LEU A 58 -11.03 -13.32 1.13
CA LEU A 58 -11.39 -14.61 0.54
C LEU A 58 -12.85 -14.99 0.77
N ILE A 59 -13.40 -14.68 1.95
CA ILE A 59 -14.77 -15.05 2.33
C ILE A 59 -15.81 -14.09 1.72
N PHE A 60 -15.57 -12.78 1.78
CA PHE A 60 -16.60 -11.78 1.45
C PHE A 60 -16.42 -11.13 0.08
N PHE A 61 -15.19 -11.04 -0.43
CA PHE A 61 -14.87 -10.12 -1.51
C PHE A 61 -14.36 -10.77 -2.78
N ARG A 62 -13.77 -11.98 -2.72
CA ARG A 62 -13.16 -12.67 -3.88
C ARG A 62 -14.07 -12.75 -5.12
N ASN A 63 -15.39 -12.85 -4.92
CA ASN A 63 -16.37 -12.98 -6.01
C ASN A 63 -17.04 -11.65 -6.41
N GLY A 64 -16.61 -10.52 -5.83
CA GLY A 64 -17.13 -9.18 -6.16
C GLY A 64 -16.63 -8.69 -7.52
N ARG A 65 -17.50 -7.98 -8.27
CA ARG A 65 -17.22 -7.49 -9.64
C ARG A 65 -15.98 -6.60 -9.77
N SER A 66 -15.52 -5.98 -8.69
CA SER A 66 -14.38 -5.07 -8.62
C SER A 66 -13.14 -5.63 -7.90
N MET A 67 -13.26 -6.81 -7.30
CA MET A 67 -12.27 -7.38 -6.39
C MET A 67 -11.45 -8.51 -7.03
N GLY A 68 -11.79 -8.90 -8.26
CA GLY A 68 -11.11 -9.95 -9.01
C GLY A 68 -9.92 -9.46 -9.85
N ILE A 69 -9.56 -10.28 -10.86
CA ILE A 69 -8.41 -10.06 -11.74
C ILE A 69 -8.58 -8.79 -12.60
N GLY A 70 -9.77 -8.58 -13.17
CA GLY A 70 -10.02 -7.51 -14.13
C GLY A 70 -9.32 -7.75 -15.49
N PHE A 71 -9.15 -6.68 -16.26
CA PHE A 71 -8.44 -6.66 -17.54
C PHE A 71 -6.98 -6.26 -17.34
N ILE A 72 -6.06 -7.10 -17.82
CA ILE A 72 -4.63 -6.82 -17.78
C ILE A 72 -4.17 -6.43 -19.19
N SER A 73 -3.65 -5.22 -19.31
CA SER A 73 -3.01 -4.72 -20.54
C SER A 73 -1.55 -4.42 -20.24
N SER A 74 -0.63 -5.14 -20.86
CA SER A 74 0.81 -4.93 -20.67
C SER A 74 1.23 -3.50 -21.04
N LYS A 75 0.63 -2.93 -22.09
CA LYS A 75 0.88 -1.54 -22.49
C LYS A 75 0.51 -0.57 -21.36
N LEU A 76 -0.69 -0.71 -20.81
CA LEU A 76 -1.13 0.14 -19.70
C LEU A 76 -0.26 -0.07 -18.46
N PHE A 77 0.09 -1.31 -18.15
CA PHE A 77 0.97 -1.66 -17.04
C PHE A 77 2.30 -0.91 -17.13
N PHE A 78 3.03 -1.02 -18.25
CA PHE A 78 4.32 -0.35 -18.38
C PHE A 78 4.22 1.18 -18.37
N ILE A 79 3.16 1.75 -18.96
CA ILE A 79 2.91 3.21 -18.90
C ILE A 79 2.75 3.66 -17.45
N LEU A 80 1.87 3.01 -16.68
CA LEU A 80 1.63 3.37 -15.29
C LEU A 80 2.85 3.11 -14.41
N LEU A 81 3.61 2.03 -14.67
CA LEU A 81 4.85 1.73 -13.97
C LEU A 81 5.88 2.84 -14.18
N VAL A 82 6.06 3.32 -15.41
CA VAL A 82 6.97 4.45 -15.70
C VAL A 82 6.56 5.69 -14.90
N PHE A 83 5.27 6.05 -14.88
CA PHE A 83 4.81 7.19 -14.07
C PHE A 83 5.08 7.00 -12.58
N ILE A 84 4.83 5.81 -12.03
CA ILE A 84 5.10 5.51 -10.63
C ILE A 84 6.61 5.62 -10.31
N ILE A 85 7.47 5.10 -11.19
CA ILE A 85 8.93 5.17 -11.03
C ILE A 85 9.42 6.62 -11.13
N LEU A 86 8.86 7.42 -12.04
CA LEU A 86 9.14 8.86 -12.10
C LEU A 86 8.74 9.56 -10.80
N CYS A 87 7.59 9.25 -10.21
CA CYS A 87 7.21 9.78 -8.90
C CYS A 87 8.24 9.40 -7.82
N GLN A 88 8.72 8.15 -7.81
CA GLN A 88 9.68 7.66 -6.81
C GLN A 88 11.06 8.29 -6.89
N TYR A 89 11.60 8.50 -8.10
CA TYR A 89 12.98 8.97 -8.26
C TYR A 89 13.09 10.46 -8.61
N VAL A 90 12.17 10.99 -9.42
CA VAL A 90 12.20 12.40 -9.82
C VAL A 90 11.48 13.28 -8.79
N GLY A 91 10.41 12.78 -8.16
CA GLY A 91 9.64 13.50 -7.14
C GLY A 91 10.51 14.03 -5.99
N PRO A 92 11.31 13.18 -5.30
CA PRO A 92 12.19 13.63 -4.23
C PRO A 92 13.20 14.68 -4.67
N VAL A 93 13.77 14.53 -5.87
CA VAL A 93 14.75 15.46 -6.45
C VAL A 93 14.13 16.84 -6.68
N ILE A 94 12.96 16.90 -7.32
CA ILE A 94 12.24 18.15 -7.58
C ILE A 94 11.86 18.84 -6.26
N MET A 95 11.41 18.08 -5.27
CA MET A 95 10.96 18.60 -3.97
C MET A 95 12.10 18.90 -3.00
N GLY A 96 13.36 18.69 -3.41
CA GLY A 96 14.54 18.92 -2.58
C GLY A 96 14.54 18.06 -1.31
N ILE A 97 14.01 16.84 -1.39
CA ILE A 97 14.11 15.86 -0.31
C ILE A 97 15.54 15.32 -0.35
N ARG A 98 16.35 15.72 0.63
CA ARG A 98 17.66 15.10 0.87
C ARG A 98 17.40 13.77 1.56
N GLU A 99 18.21 12.76 1.23
CA GLU A 99 18.07 11.43 1.85
C GLU A 99 17.94 11.58 3.37
N SER A 100 16.81 11.13 3.91
CA SER A 100 16.62 11.11 5.35
C SER A 100 17.53 10.04 5.93
N LYS A 101 18.18 10.34 7.06
CA LYS A 101 18.98 9.38 7.86
C LYS A 101 18.17 8.16 8.33
N GLU A 102 16.85 8.19 8.15
CA GLU A 102 15.87 7.24 8.67
C GLU A 102 16.04 5.81 8.16
N LEU A 103 16.76 5.58 7.05
CA LEU A 103 16.97 4.23 6.52
C LEU A 103 18.33 4.04 5.83
N MET A 104 19.42 4.43 6.48
CA MET A 104 20.76 4.03 6.03
C MET A 104 20.92 2.52 6.23
N TRP A 105 20.71 1.75 5.17
CA TRP A 105 21.07 0.33 5.18
C TRP A 105 22.60 0.23 5.21
N ASN A 106 23.12 -0.61 6.10
CA ASN A 106 24.52 -0.99 6.13
C ASN A 106 24.67 -2.43 5.63
N ARG A 107 25.89 -2.80 5.20
CA ARG A 107 26.15 -4.11 4.60
C ARG A 107 25.88 -5.28 5.55
N GLU A 108 26.01 -5.06 6.85
CA GLU A 108 25.73 -6.05 7.89
C GLU A 108 24.27 -6.55 7.84
N LEU A 109 23.32 -5.69 7.45
CA LEU A 109 21.92 -6.05 7.28
C LEU A 109 21.68 -7.10 6.18
N LEU A 110 22.54 -7.20 5.17
CA LEU A 110 22.39 -8.19 4.09
C LEU A 110 22.48 -9.63 4.59
N THR A 111 23.20 -9.87 5.69
CA THR A 111 23.27 -11.18 6.34
C THR A 111 22.19 -11.39 7.40
N ASN A 112 21.41 -10.36 7.74
CA ASN A 112 20.38 -10.45 8.75
C ASN A 112 19.10 -11.08 8.17
N PRO A 113 18.67 -12.26 8.65
CA PRO A 113 17.49 -12.93 8.11
C PRO A 113 16.19 -12.16 8.35
N ILE A 114 16.09 -11.38 9.45
CA ILE A 114 14.91 -10.54 9.75
C ILE A 114 14.83 -9.39 8.73
N PHE A 115 15.96 -8.82 8.34
CA PHE A 115 16.01 -7.79 7.32
C PHE A 115 15.55 -8.33 5.96
N LEU A 116 16.08 -9.48 5.53
CA LEU A 116 15.66 -10.12 4.27
C LEU A 116 14.17 -10.48 4.28
N LEU A 117 13.65 -10.97 5.40
CA LEU A 117 12.22 -11.20 5.59
C LEU A 117 11.42 -9.90 5.46
N THR A 118 11.90 -8.81 6.06
CA THR A 118 11.26 -7.49 5.97
C THR A 118 11.16 -7.04 4.51
N VAL A 119 12.25 -7.13 3.75
CA VAL A 119 12.28 -6.79 2.32
C VAL A 119 11.27 -7.64 1.55
N PHE A 120 11.25 -8.95 1.78
CA PHE A 120 10.29 -9.85 1.15
C PHE A 120 8.84 -9.45 1.45
N LEU A 121 8.51 -9.20 2.71
CA LEU A 121 7.17 -8.80 3.14
C LEU A 121 6.76 -7.47 2.51
N MET A 122 7.63 -6.46 2.50
CA MET A 122 7.35 -5.15 1.92
C MET A 122 7.18 -5.20 0.39
N VAL A 123 7.90 -6.08 -0.31
CA VAL A 123 7.80 -6.20 -1.78
C VAL A 123 6.58 -7.00 -2.19
N PHE A 124 6.27 -8.11 -1.51
CA PHE A 124 5.26 -9.05 -2.00
C PHE A 124 3.97 -9.06 -1.17
N ILE A 125 4.06 -8.98 0.16
CA ILE A 125 2.90 -9.19 1.04
C ILE A 125 2.17 -7.88 1.32
N ALA A 126 2.89 -6.81 1.64
CA ALA A 126 2.31 -5.49 1.93
C ALA A 126 1.42 -4.97 0.80
N PRO A 127 1.89 -4.96 -0.47
CA PRO A 127 1.06 -4.49 -1.57
C PRO A 127 -0.26 -5.25 -1.72
N ILE A 128 -0.31 -6.54 -1.38
CA ILE A 128 -1.53 -7.34 -1.54
C ILE A 128 -2.62 -6.86 -0.59
N TYR A 129 -2.34 -6.81 0.72
CA TYR A 129 -3.38 -6.39 1.67
C TYR A 129 -3.68 -4.89 1.55
N GLU A 130 -2.69 -4.06 1.21
CA GLU A 130 -2.91 -2.64 0.98
C GLU A 130 -3.86 -2.40 -0.21
N GLU A 131 -3.62 -3.03 -1.36
CA GLU A 131 -4.52 -2.86 -2.51
C GLU A 131 -5.93 -3.40 -2.23
N ILE A 132 -6.05 -4.50 -1.49
CA ILE A 132 -7.35 -5.02 -1.05
C ILE A 132 -8.09 -3.96 -0.21
N VAL A 133 -7.43 -3.38 0.81
CA VAL A 133 -8.07 -2.41 1.71
C VAL A 133 -8.35 -1.09 1.00
N PHE A 134 -7.37 -0.51 0.30
CA PHE A 134 -7.51 0.82 -0.26
C PHE A 134 -8.30 0.83 -1.57
N ARG A 135 -7.98 -0.05 -2.52
CA ARG A 135 -8.55 -0.03 -3.89
C ARG A 135 -9.76 -0.93 -4.02
N GLY A 136 -9.80 -1.99 -3.20
CA GLY A 136 -10.96 -2.85 -3.10
C GLY A 136 -12.01 -2.25 -2.18
N CYS A 137 -11.71 -2.18 -0.89
CA CYS A 137 -12.69 -1.88 0.14
C CYS A 137 -13.00 -0.37 0.29
N LEU A 138 -12.00 0.45 0.60
CA LEU A 138 -12.19 1.89 0.87
C LEU A 138 -12.71 2.63 -0.36
N LEU A 139 -12.10 2.40 -1.53
CA LEU A 139 -12.53 3.04 -2.77
C LEU A 139 -13.98 2.68 -3.12
N ASP A 140 -14.40 1.42 -2.99
CA ASP A 140 -15.79 1.04 -3.27
C ASP A 140 -16.77 1.60 -2.26
N ALA A 141 -16.43 1.60 -0.96
CA ALA A 141 -17.26 2.27 0.05
C ALA A 141 -17.45 3.76 -0.28
N LEU A 142 -16.38 4.45 -0.66
CA LEU A 142 -16.44 5.87 -1.01
C LEU A 142 -17.19 6.12 -2.32
N LEU A 143 -17.07 5.24 -3.32
CA LEU A 143 -17.89 5.32 -4.53
C LEU A 143 -19.38 5.17 -4.22
N LEU A 144 -19.76 4.28 -3.30
CA LEU A 144 -21.14 4.16 -2.83
C LEU A 144 -21.60 5.42 -2.08
N CYS A 145 -20.79 5.93 -1.14
CA CYS A 145 -21.08 7.15 -0.37
C CYS A 145 -21.21 8.39 -1.26
N PHE A 146 -20.32 8.55 -2.24
CA PHE A 146 -20.28 9.70 -3.13
C PHE A 146 -21.09 9.51 -4.41
N ARG A 147 -21.99 8.52 -4.46
CA ARG A 147 -22.90 8.27 -5.59
C ARG A 147 -22.18 8.13 -6.94
N GLY A 148 -21.05 7.42 -6.93
CA GLY A 148 -20.25 7.12 -8.12
C GLY A 148 -19.28 8.22 -8.55
N LYS A 149 -19.09 9.29 -7.76
CA LYS A 149 -18.11 10.36 -8.07
C LYS A 149 -16.68 9.85 -7.92
N VAL A 150 -16.12 9.30 -9.00
CA VAL A 150 -14.79 8.67 -9.05
C VAL A 150 -13.69 9.61 -8.58
N TYR A 151 -13.69 10.87 -9.02
CA TYR A 151 -12.65 11.83 -8.63
C TYR A 151 -12.58 12.05 -7.12
N LEU A 152 -13.73 12.25 -6.46
CA LEU A 152 -13.77 12.49 -5.02
C LEU A 152 -13.37 11.23 -4.23
N ALA A 153 -13.86 10.06 -4.65
CA ALA A 153 -13.48 8.80 -4.03
C ALA A 153 -11.97 8.54 -4.16
N SER A 154 -11.40 8.80 -5.35
CA SER A 154 -9.96 8.63 -5.61
C SER A 154 -9.11 9.53 -4.71
N ILE A 155 -9.45 10.82 -4.62
CA ILE A 155 -8.73 11.78 -3.79
C ILE A 155 -8.75 11.34 -2.32
N VAL A 156 -9.93 10.99 -1.78
CA VAL A 156 -10.05 10.60 -0.37
C VAL A 156 -9.31 9.28 -0.08
N THR A 157 -9.40 8.28 -0.96
CA THR A 157 -8.60 7.04 -0.84
C THR A 157 -7.11 7.34 -0.84
N SER A 158 -6.64 8.21 -1.74
CA SER A 158 -5.21 8.53 -1.84
C SER A 158 -4.68 9.36 -0.68
N ILE A 159 -5.50 10.24 -0.11
CA ILE A 159 -5.19 10.94 1.14
C ILE A 159 -5.04 9.93 2.28
N ALA A 160 -6.02 9.04 2.45
CA ALA A 160 -5.97 8.02 3.51
C ALA A 160 -4.75 7.09 3.37
N PHE A 161 -4.42 6.68 2.14
CA PHE A 161 -3.23 5.89 1.84
C PHE A 161 -1.96 6.59 2.32
N ALA A 162 -1.76 7.85 1.93
CA ALA A 162 -0.58 8.61 2.32
C ALA A 162 -0.49 8.79 3.85
N PHE A 163 -1.59 9.17 4.51
CA PHE A 163 -1.60 9.40 5.96
C PHE A 163 -1.34 8.15 6.81
N LEU A 164 -1.69 6.95 6.32
CA LEU A 164 -1.41 5.71 7.04
C LEU A 164 0.05 5.24 6.90
N HIS A 165 0.83 5.85 6.01
CA HIS A 165 2.28 5.62 5.92
C HIS A 165 3.05 6.43 6.97
N THR A 166 2.80 6.12 8.24
CA THR A 166 3.33 6.84 9.42
C THR A 166 4.86 6.81 9.57
N GLN A 167 5.55 5.96 8.82
CA GLN A 167 7.01 5.91 8.76
C GLN A 167 7.63 7.14 8.08
N TYR A 168 6.85 7.94 7.34
CA TYR A 168 7.32 9.17 6.72
C TYR A 168 6.89 10.39 7.54
N THR A 169 7.88 11.14 8.04
CA THR A 169 7.66 12.40 8.77
C THR A 169 7.68 13.63 7.87
N ASP A 170 8.28 13.53 6.68
CA ASP A 170 8.33 14.61 5.70
C ASP A 170 7.04 14.67 4.88
N ILE A 171 6.33 15.80 4.97
CA ILE A 171 5.10 16.05 4.21
C ILE A 171 5.31 15.90 2.69
N ARG A 172 6.50 16.20 2.17
CA ARG A 172 6.82 16.06 0.75
C ARG A 172 6.81 14.60 0.32
N ALA A 173 7.26 13.69 1.18
CA ALA A 173 7.16 12.25 0.94
C ALA A 173 5.70 11.79 0.91
N LEU A 174 4.84 12.34 1.79
CA LEU A 174 3.40 12.05 1.78
C LEU A 174 2.72 12.55 0.49
N ILE A 175 3.15 13.69 -0.06
CA ILE A 175 2.65 14.18 -1.37
C ILE A 175 3.03 13.20 -2.50
N ILE A 176 4.24 12.66 -2.49
CA ILE A 176 4.68 11.65 -3.47
C ILE A 176 3.85 10.37 -3.32
N LEU A 177 3.63 9.90 -2.09
CA LEU A 177 2.77 8.74 -1.81
C LEU A 177 1.32 8.96 -2.26
N PHE A 178 0.78 10.17 -2.08
CA PHE A 178 -0.52 10.55 -2.60
C PHE A 178 -0.56 10.42 -4.14
N ALA A 179 0.46 10.92 -4.84
CA ALA A 179 0.53 10.84 -6.30
C ALA A 179 0.63 9.38 -6.80
N ILE A 180 1.49 8.57 -6.17
CA ILE A 180 1.58 7.12 -6.44
C ILE A 180 0.22 6.46 -6.22
N SER A 181 -0.46 6.82 -5.13
CA SER A 181 -1.76 6.26 -4.81
C SER A 181 -2.83 6.58 -5.85
N MET A 182 -2.82 7.80 -6.39
CA MET A 182 -3.71 8.21 -7.49
C MET A 182 -3.46 7.38 -8.75
N ILE A 183 -2.20 7.06 -9.07
CA ILE A 183 -1.87 6.19 -10.21
C ILE A 183 -2.39 4.77 -10.00
N LEU A 184 -2.27 4.22 -8.78
CA LEU A 184 -2.81 2.90 -8.45
C LEU A 184 -4.35 2.87 -8.49
N VAL A 185 -5.03 3.94 -8.06
CA VAL A 185 -6.48 4.07 -8.24
C VAL A 185 -6.85 4.14 -9.73
N CYS A 186 -6.07 4.86 -10.54
CA CYS A 186 -6.25 4.87 -11.99
C CYS A 186 -6.09 3.46 -12.58
N ALA A 187 -5.04 2.74 -12.18
CA ALA A 187 -4.80 1.36 -12.60
C ALA A 187 -6.02 0.47 -12.32
N ARG A 188 -6.56 0.53 -11.09
CA ARG A 188 -7.77 -0.18 -10.69
C ARG A 188 -8.97 0.20 -11.57
N ASN A 189 -9.22 1.49 -11.77
CA ASN A 189 -10.41 1.96 -12.46
C ASN A 189 -10.39 1.64 -13.97
N LEU A 190 -9.20 1.59 -14.57
CA LEU A 190 -8.99 1.20 -15.97
C LEU A 190 -9.02 -0.33 -16.15
N SER A 191 -8.39 -1.09 -15.24
CA SER A 191 -8.39 -2.56 -15.29
C SER A 191 -9.70 -3.19 -14.82
N LYS A 192 -10.53 -2.49 -14.03
CA LYS A 192 -11.72 -3.06 -13.37
C LYS A 192 -11.41 -4.24 -12.44
N GLY A 193 -10.19 -4.30 -11.89
CA GLY A 193 -9.79 -5.35 -10.94
C GLY A 193 -8.58 -4.97 -10.10
N LEU A 194 -8.27 -5.80 -9.11
CA LEU A 194 -7.17 -5.56 -8.16
C LEU A 194 -5.83 -6.12 -8.64
N LEU A 195 -5.80 -7.07 -9.58
CA LEU A 195 -4.53 -7.66 -9.98
C LEU A 195 -3.58 -6.64 -10.63
N MET A 196 -4.11 -5.74 -11.47
CA MET A 196 -3.28 -4.68 -12.09
C MET A 196 -2.60 -3.75 -11.06
N PRO A 197 -3.31 -3.10 -10.12
CA PRO A 197 -2.65 -2.27 -9.11
C PRO A 197 -1.73 -3.09 -8.19
N ILE A 198 -2.08 -4.34 -7.85
CA ILE A 198 -1.19 -5.22 -7.04
C ILE A 198 0.14 -5.45 -7.77
N LEU A 199 0.09 -5.84 -9.05
CA LEU A 199 1.31 -6.09 -9.83
C LEU A 199 2.16 -4.83 -9.99
N LEU A 200 1.52 -3.67 -10.21
CA LEU A 200 2.22 -2.39 -10.30
C LEU A 200 2.92 -2.03 -8.98
N HIS A 201 2.24 -2.22 -7.86
CA HIS A 201 2.78 -1.92 -6.55
C HIS A 201 3.92 -2.87 -6.18
N ILE A 202 3.76 -4.19 -6.38
CA ILE A 202 4.85 -5.17 -6.20
C ILE A 202 6.06 -4.81 -7.08
N SER A 203 5.82 -4.45 -8.34
CA SER A 203 6.90 -4.10 -9.27
C SER A 203 7.63 -2.83 -8.85
N MET A 204 6.89 -1.80 -8.41
CA MET A 204 7.48 -0.57 -7.88
C MET A 204 8.32 -0.86 -6.64
N ASN A 205 7.78 -1.57 -5.65
CA ASN A 205 8.51 -1.92 -4.43
C ASN A 205 9.74 -2.77 -4.76
N GLY A 206 9.61 -3.75 -5.66
CA GLY A 206 10.71 -4.59 -6.12
C GLY A 206 11.84 -3.78 -6.77
N ILE A 207 11.51 -2.82 -7.64
CA ILE A 207 12.49 -1.93 -8.29
C ILE A 207 13.16 -1.03 -7.24
N VAL A 208 12.38 -0.38 -6.37
CA VAL A 208 12.91 0.52 -5.34
C VAL A 208 13.82 -0.21 -4.36
N MET A 209 13.38 -1.37 -3.85
CA MET A 209 14.19 -2.17 -2.93
C MET A 209 15.39 -2.80 -3.63
N GLY A 210 15.23 -3.27 -4.87
CA GLY A 210 16.32 -3.84 -5.67
C GLY A 210 17.44 -2.83 -5.93
N VAL A 211 17.10 -1.59 -6.32
CA VAL A 211 18.09 -0.51 -6.49
C VAL A 211 18.83 -0.24 -5.18
N LYS A 212 18.12 -0.16 -4.04
CA LYS A 212 18.75 0.02 -2.73
C LYS A 212 19.71 -1.12 -2.37
N LEU A 213 19.33 -2.37 -2.65
CA LEU A 213 20.20 -3.53 -2.42
C LEU A 213 21.45 -3.50 -3.31
N VAL A 214 21.31 -3.13 -4.59
CA VAL A 214 22.44 -3.01 -5.52
C VAL A 214 23.41 -1.92 -5.07
N ILE A 215 22.90 -0.75 -4.65
CA ILE A 215 23.73 0.33 -4.09
C ILE A 215 24.44 -0.13 -2.81
N LEU A 216 23.78 -0.95 -1.99
CA LEU A 216 24.37 -1.45 -0.75
C LEU A 216 25.51 -2.47 -0.97
N ILE A 217 25.40 -3.28 -2.01
CA ILE A 217 26.38 -4.32 -2.36
C ILE A 217 27.63 -3.74 -3.05
N ASN A 218 27.47 -2.66 -3.81
CA ASN A 218 28.59 -1.98 -4.50
C ASN A 218 29.30 -0.98 -3.61
#